data_AF-C8P7E7-F1
#
_entry.id   AF-C8P7E7-F1
#
_cell.length_a   1.000
_cell.length_b   1.000
_cell.length_c   1.000
_cell.angle_alpha   90.00
_cell.angle_beta   90.00
_cell.angle_gamma   90.00
#
_symmetry.space_group_name_H-M   'P 1'
#
loop_
_entity.id
_entity.type
_entity.pdbx_description
1 polymer ?
#
loop_
_entity_poly.entity_id
_entity_poly.type
_entity_poly.pdbx_seq_one_letter_code
_entity_poly.pdbx_strand_id
1 'polypeptide(L)'
;MVTEEPSTIYDYQKLVNRVYHHSDFEFVGIALQAELYPYPIKWCFVAGNRNERFRKITLRRGFGIAGLVLRTGKPFYSNDLPKYTLSSAMYTPIAGAEALTAAAAIPLSSSTMGVVTGVLLAGYRDGKRQVSQESVKQLQGFIH
;
A
#
# COMPACT_ATOMS: atom_id res chain seq x y z
N MET A 1 -23.13 -3.86 -19.62
CA MET A 1 -22.48 -2.57 -19.30
C MET A 1 -22.10 -2.64 -17.84
N VAL A 2 -20.82 -2.84 -17.56
CA VAL A 2 -20.31 -2.84 -16.18
C VAL A 2 -20.17 -1.38 -15.80
N THR A 3 -21.02 -0.92 -14.89
CA THR A 3 -20.88 0.37 -14.23
C THR A 3 -19.65 0.29 -13.34
N GLU A 4 -18.49 0.71 -13.85
CA GLU A 4 -17.39 1.11 -12.97
C GLU A 4 -17.90 2.28 -12.12
N GLU A 5 -18.15 2.03 -10.84
CA GLU A 5 -18.65 3.01 -9.88
C GLU A 5 -17.62 4.14 -9.68
N PRO A 6 -17.86 5.37 -10.18
CA PRO A 6 -16.94 6.49 -9.97
C PRO A 6 -16.85 6.92 -8.50
N SER A 7 -17.73 6.40 -7.63
CA SER A 7 -17.78 6.66 -6.19
C SER A 7 -16.55 6.14 -5.43
N THR A 8 -15.97 5.00 -5.85
CA THR A 8 -14.90 4.31 -5.11
C THR A 8 -13.51 4.95 -5.33
N ILE A 9 -13.26 5.53 -6.51
CA ILE A 9 -11.99 6.21 -6.85
C ILE A 9 -11.80 7.48 -5.99
N TYR A 10 -12.87 8.26 -5.80
CA TYR A 10 -12.84 9.46 -4.96
C TYR A 10 -12.70 9.13 -3.45
N ASP A 11 -13.06 7.92 -3.04
CA ASP A 11 -12.96 7.48 -1.65
C ASP A 11 -11.52 7.12 -1.28
N TYR A 12 -10.78 6.44 -2.16
CA TYR A 12 -9.41 6.02 -1.87
C TYR A 12 -8.42 7.18 -1.73
N GLN A 13 -8.50 8.22 -2.58
CA GLN A 13 -7.63 9.37 -2.40
C GLN A 13 -7.95 10.13 -1.10
N LYS A 14 -9.24 10.23 -0.73
CA LYS A 14 -9.65 10.80 0.56
C LYS A 14 -9.12 9.99 1.73
N LEU A 15 -9.20 8.67 1.67
CA LEU A 15 -8.65 7.77 2.68
C LEU A 15 -7.13 7.98 2.85
N VAL A 16 -6.38 7.99 1.74
CA VAL A 16 -4.93 8.22 1.75
C VAL A 16 -4.59 9.58 2.39
N ASN A 17 -5.29 10.64 1.99
CA ASN A 17 -5.09 11.97 2.57
C ASN A 17 -5.46 12.00 4.05
N ARG A 18 -6.55 11.37 4.45
CA ARG A 18 -6.99 11.28 5.85
C ARG A 18 -5.95 10.58 6.71
N VAL A 19 -5.45 9.43 6.28
CA VAL A 19 -4.38 8.72 7.00
C VAL A 19 -3.16 9.62 7.10
N TYR A 20 -2.72 10.23 6.00
CA TYR A 20 -1.53 11.08 5.97
C TYR A 20 -1.63 12.31 6.88
N HIS A 21 -2.78 12.99 6.93
CA HIS A 21 -2.96 14.20 7.74
C HIS A 21 -3.25 13.92 9.22
N HIS A 22 -3.77 12.74 9.57
CA HIS A 22 -4.12 12.35 10.94
C HIS A 22 -3.19 11.29 11.53
N SER A 23 -2.00 11.13 10.96
CA SER A 23 -0.92 10.31 11.49
C SER A 23 0.42 11.01 11.27
N ASP A 24 1.49 10.42 11.79
CA ASP A 24 2.84 10.91 11.60
C ASP A 24 3.57 10.22 10.42
N PHE A 25 2.90 9.33 9.68
CA PHE A 25 3.49 8.64 8.53
C PHE A 25 3.99 9.64 7.49
N GLU A 26 5.21 9.41 6.99
CA GLU A 26 5.83 10.30 6.00
C GLU A 26 5.37 10.00 4.57
N PHE A 27 4.82 8.81 4.35
CA PHE A 27 4.28 8.36 3.08
C PHE A 27 3.07 7.46 3.33
N VAL A 28 2.02 7.65 2.53
CA VAL A 28 0.85 6.77 2.49
C VAL A 28 0.52 6.47 1.03
N GLY A 29 0.18 5.23 0.72
CA GLY A 29 -0.22 4.84 -0.63
C GLY A 29 -1.22 3.69 -0.65
N ILE A 30 -2.05 3.66 -1.69
CA ILE A 30 -2.93 2.55 -2.00
C ILE A 30 -2.48 1.90 -3.32
N ALA A 31 -2.27 0.58 -3.25
CA ALA A 31 -2.08 -0.25 -4.43
C ALA A 31 -3.35 -1.03 -4.73
N LEU A 32 -3.78 -1.02 -6.00
CA LEU A 32 -4.93 -1.79 -6.48
C LEU A 32 -4.50 -2.84 -7.50
N GLN A 33 -5.19 -3.97 -7.51
CA GLN A 33 -5.05 -4.97 -8.56
C GLN A 33 -6.03 -4.65 -9.70
N ALA A 34 -5.53 -4.62 -10.94
CA ALA A 34 -6.40 -4.46 -12.11
C ALA A 34 -7.29 -5.70 -12.32
N GLU A 35 -8.49 -5.48 -12.85
CA GLU A 35 -9.49 -6.53 -13.06
C GLU A 35 -9.24 -7.41 -14.29
N LEU A 36 -8.39 -6.96 -15.21
CA LEU A 36 -8.11 -7.67 -16.46
C LEU A 36 -6.72 -8.30 -16.43
N TYR A 37 -6.61 -9.49 -17.03
CA TYR A 37 -5.33 -10.17 -17.25
C TYR A 37 -4.33 -9.22 -17.94
N PRO A 38 -3.08 -9.10 -17.46
CA PRO A 38 -2.38 -9.99 -16.53
C PRO A 38 -2.55 -9.66 -15.03
N TYR A 39 -3.61 -8.95 -14.65
CA TYR A 39 -3.92 -8.52 -13.28
C TYR A 39 -2.76 -7.77 -12.58
N PRO A 40 -2.15 -6.76 -13.24
CA PRO A 40 -1.08 -5.98 -12.64
C PRO A 40 -1.55 -5.25 -11.38
N ILE A 41 -0.64 -5.12 -10.42
CA ILE A 41 -0.84 -4.31 -9.22
C ILE A 41 -0.07 -3.01 -9.37
N LYS A 42 -0.75 -1.87 -9.18
CA LYS A 42 -0.16 -0.53 -9.30
C LYS A 42 -0.49 0.33 -8.10
N TRP A 43 0.42 1.24 -7.76
CA TRP A 43 0.19 2.30 -6.77
C TRP A 43 -0.64 3.41 -7.44
N CYS A 44 -1.92 3.49 -7.08
CA CYS A 44 -2.90 4.36 -7.74
C CYS A 44 -3.06 5.70 -7.02
N PHE A 45 -3.02 5.69 -5.69
CA PHE A 45 -3.26 6.85 -4.83
C PHE A 45 -2.12 6.96 -3.83
N VAL A 46 -1.59 8.17 -3.62
CA VAL A 46 -0.50 8.42 -2.68
C VAL A 46 -0.66 9.79 -2.01
N ALA A 47 -0.06 9.94 -0.84
CA ALA A 47 0.16 11.20 -0.15
C ALA A 47 1.56 11.18 0.51
N GLY A 48 2.20 12.35 0.57
CA GLY A 48 3.56 12.49 1.07
C GLY A 48 4.64 11.93 0.13
N ASN A 49 4.31 11.61 -1.12
CA ASN A 49 5.29 11.16 -2.13
C ASN A 49 6.28 12.28 -2.46
N ARG A 50 7.57 11.95 -2.58
CA ARG A 50 8.61 12.93 -2.93
C ARG A 50 8.81 13.09 -4.44
N ASN A 51 8.26 12.15 -5.22
CA ASN A 51 8.37 12.12 -6.66
C ASN A 51 7.24 11.27 -7.26
N GLU A 52 7.23 11.12 -8.59
CA GLU A 52 6.21 10.32 -9.29
C GLU A 52 6.72 8.98 -9.82
N ARG A 53 7.92 8.52 -9.43
CA ARG A 53 8.48 7.24 -9.89
C ARG A 53 7.60 6.05 -9.50
N PHE A 54 6.82 6.19 -8.43
CA PHE A 54 5.85 5.18 -8.02
C PHE A 54 4.87 4.78 -9.14
N ARG A 55 4.52 5.71 -10.04
CA ARG A 55 3.59 5.48 -11.16
C ARG A 55 4.12 4.43 -12.15
N LYS A 56 5.44 4.25 -12.24
CA LYS A 56 6.08 3.25 -13.12
C LYS A 56 6.11 1.86 -12.52
N ILE A 57 5.82 1.71 -11.23
CA ILE A 57 5.87 0.44 -10.52
C ILE A 57 4.68 -0.42 -10.98
N THR A 58 5.00 -1.60 -11.51
CA THR A 58 4.01 -2.64 -11.81
C THR A 58 4.43 -3.92 -11.11
N LEU A 59 3.56 -4.44 -10.24
CA LEU A 59 3.79 -5.66 -9.47
C LEU A 59 2.84 -6.78 -9.94
N ARG A 60 3.18 -8.01 -9.54
CA ARG A 60 2.32 -9.19 -9.67
C ARG A 60 1.98 -9.72 -8.28
N ARG A 61 0.87 -10.45 -8.17
CA ARG A 61 0.45 -11.05 -6.90
C ARG A 61 1.58 -11.91 -6.33
N GLY A 62 1.86 -11.75 -5.04
CA GLY A 62 2.96 -12.41 -4.34
C GLY A 62 4.34 -11.73 -4.38
N PHE A 63 4.51 -10.64 -5.13
CA PHE A 63 5.79 -9.90 -5.22
C PHE A 63 5.69 -8.51 -4.59
N GLY A 64 6.70 -8.16 -3.79
CA GLY A 64 6.72 -6.95 -2.97
C GLY A 64 5.61 -6.93 -1.92
N ILE A 65 5.56 -5.85 -1.13
CA ILE A 65 4.59 -5.73 -0.01
C ILE A 65 3.14 -5.84 -0.51
N ALA A 66 2.76 -5.09 -1.54
CA ALA A 66 1.40 -5.09 -2.05
C ALA A 66 0.99 -6.48 -2.60
N GLY A 67 1.87 -7.11 -3.38
CA GLY A 67 1.61 -8.46 -3.90
C GLY A 67 1.51 -9.50 -2.78
N LEU A 68 2.35 -9.41 -1.75
CA LEU A 68 2.28 -10.31 -0.58
C LEU A 68 0.94 -10.16 0.14
N VAL A 69 0.55 -8.95 0.51
CA VAL A 69 -0.70 -8.68 1.25
C VAL A 69 -1.92 -9.14 0.44
N LEU A 70 -1.96 -8.90 -0.88
CA LEU A 70 -3.02 -9.41 -1.75
C LEU A 70 -3.04 -10.95 -1.84
N ARG A 71 -1.88 -11.61 -1.74
CA ARG A 71 -1.80 -13.07 -1.77
C ARG A 71 -2.27 -13.69 -0.45
N THR A 72 -1.85 -13.13 0.67
CA THR A 72 -2.10 -13.71 2.00
C THR A 72 -3.40 -13.24 2.63
N GLY A 73 -3.92 -12.08 2.22
CA GLY A 73 -5.03 -11.39 2.89
C GLY A 73 -4.68 -10.94 4.31
N LYS A 74 -3.39 -10.89 4.66
CA LYS A 74 -2.92 -10.59 6.02
C LYS A 74 -2.11 -9.29 6.03
N PRO A 75 -2.22 -8.49 7.11
CA PRO A 75 -1.32 -7.36 7.34
C PRO A 75 0.16 -7.76 7.30
N PHE A 76 1.01 -6.78 6.98
CA PHE A 76 2.46 -6.90 6.98
C PHE A 76 3.07 -5.63 7.59
N TYR A 77 4.18 -5.76 8.31
CA TYR A 77 5.03 -4.60 8.65
C TYR A 77 6.50 -5.00 8.69
N SER A 78 7.39 -4.07 8.38
CA SER A 78 8.84 -4.24 8.50
C SER A 78 9.52 -2.91 8.82
N ASN A 79 10.52 -2.97 9.69
CA ASN A 79 11.38 -1.84 10.09
C ASN A 79 12.74 -1.82 9.37
N ASP A 80 12.94 -2.75 8.47
CA ASP A 80 14.17 -2.88 7.70
C ASP A 80 13.79 -3.21 6.26
N LEU A 81 13.24 -2.23 5.57
CA LEU A 81 12.95 -2.32 4.13
C LEU A 81 14.20 -2.28 3.25
N PRO A 82 15.28 -1.54 3.58
CA PRO A 82 16.47 -1.49 2.75
C PRO A 82 17.15 -2.85 2.55
N LYS A 83 16.97 -3.82 3.45
CA LYS A 83 17.48 -5.20 3.27
C LYS A 83 16.88 -5.94 2.08
N TYR A 84 15.70 -5.54 1.60
CA TYR A 84 15.02 -6.22 0.51
C TYR A 84 15.55 -5.72 -0.84
N THR A 85 16.51 -6.45 -1.39
CA THR A 85 17.14 -6.18 -2.70
C THR A 85 16.36 -6.79 -3.86
N LEU A 86 16.69 -6.43 -5.11
CA LEU A 86 15.98 -6.85 -6.33
C LEU A 86 15.83 -8.38 -6.50
N SER A 87 16.74 -9.18 -5.95
CA SER A 87 16.67 -10.64 -5.98
C SER A 87 15.69 -11.24 -4.97
N SER A 88 15.22 -10.45 -4.00
CA SER A 88 14.25 -10.89 -3.00
C SER A 88 12.84 -10.88 -3.55
N ALA A 89 12.04 -11.90 -3.26
CA ALA A 89 10.58 -11.87 -3.52
C ALA A 89 9.87 -10.72 -2.76
N MET A 90 10.48 -10.26 -1.66
CA MET A 90 10.04 -9.11 -0.87
C MET A 90 10.57 -7.78 -1.39
N TYR A 91 11.34 -7.77 -2.48
CA TYR A 91 11.74 -6.54 -3.15
C TYR A 91 10.53 -5.67 -3.41
N THR A 92 10.55 -4.46 -2.88
CA THR A 92 9.43 -3.55 -2.96
C THR A 92 9.88 -2.22 -3.58
N PRO A 93 9.69 -2.05 -4.91
CA PRO A 93 10.14 -0.85 -5.62
C PRO A 93 9.63 0.46 -5.00
N ILE A 94 8.50 0.42 -4.26
CA ILE A 94 7.96 1.62 -3.59
C ILE A 94 8.88 2.10 -2.48
N ALA A 95 9.51 1.19 -1.72
CA ALA A 95 10.46 1.57 -0.68
C ALA A 95 11.71 2.22 -1.28
N GLY A 96 12.19 1.72 -2.42
CA GLY A 96 13.29 2.36 -3.14
C GLY A 96 12.89 3.71 -3.75
N ALA A 97 11.73 3.80 -4.39
CA ALA A 97 11.23 5.02 -5.03
C ALA A 97 10.99 6.15 -4.02
N GLU A 98 10.55 5.81 -2.81
CA GLU A 98 10.22 6.76 -1.75
C GLU A 98 11.23 6.77 -0.59
N ALA A 99 12.35 6.05 -0.71
CA ALA A 99 13.37 5.90 0.34
C ALA A 99 12.79 5.51 1.71
N LEU A 100 11.82 4.59 1.73
CA LEU A 100 11.20 4.11 2.96
C LEU A 100 12.15 3.16 3.70
N THR A 101 12.34 3.39 4.99
CA THR A 101 13.10 2.52 5.90
C THR A 101 12.19 1.53 6.62
N ALA A 102 10.97 1.96 6.92
CA ALA A 102 9.96 1.19 7.65
C ALA A 102 8.57 1.37 7.02
N ALA A 103 7.76 0.32 6.95
CA ALA A 103 6.37 0.42 6.48
C ALA A 103 5.46 -0.69 7.03
N ALA A 104 4.21 -0.31 7.28
CA ALA A 104 3.10 -1.20 7.57
C ALA A 104 2.11 -1.19 6.40
N ALA A 105 1.49 -2.33 6.14
CA ALA A 105 0.52 -2.49 5.07
C ALA A 105 -0.63 -3.40 5.51
N ILE A 106 -1.85 -3.05 5.10
CA ILE A 106 -3.07 -3.79 5.41
C ILE A 106 -3.90 -4.07 4.15
N PRO A 107 -4.60 -5.20 4.09
CA PRO A 107 -5.51 -5.50 2.98
C PRO A 107 -6.71 -4.54 2.99
N LEU A 108 -7.11 -4.09 1.81
CA LEU A 108 -8.39 -3.43 1.57
C LEU A 108 -9.34 -4.45 0.92
N SER A 109 -10.43 -4.77 1.60
CA SER A 109 -11.46 -5.68 1.11
C SER A 109 -12.69 -4.92 0.64
N SER A 110 -13.29 -5.35 -0.47
CA SER A 110 -14.62 -4.90 -0.87
C SER A 110 -15.66 -5.37 0.15
N SER A 111 -16.47 -4.43 0.64
CA SER A 111 -17.51 -4.66 1.65
C SER A 111 -18.59 -5.63 1.19
N THR A 112 -18.83 -5.74 -0.12
CA THR A 112 -19.93 -6.54 -0.68
C THR A 112 -19.56 -8.00 -0.93
N MET A 113 -18.27 -8.33 -1.13
CA MET A 113 -17.83 -9.70 -1.48
C MET A 113 -16.66 -10.24 -0.65
N GLY A 114 -16.10 -9.46 0.28
CA GLY A 114 -14.97 -9.88 1.12
C GLY A 114 -13.66 -10.11 0.34
N VAL A 115 -13.63 -9.79 -0.96
CA VAL A 115 -12.43 -9.94 -1.80
C VAL A 115 -11.47 -8.81 -1.48
N VAL A 116 -10.20 -9.15 -1.21
CA VAL A 116 -9.12 -8.17 -1.06
C VAL A 116 -8.77 -7.61 -2.44
N THR A 117 -9.18 -6.37 -2.69
CA THR A 117 -9.01 -5.67 -3.99
C THR A 117 -7.81 -4.72 -3.98
N GLY A 118 -7.30 -4.38 -2.80
CA GLY A 118 -6.20 -3.43 -2.67
C GLY A 118 -5.38 -3.60 -1.40
N VAL A 119 -4.39 -2.71 -1.26
CA VAL A 119 -3.48 -2.63 -0.12
C VAL A 119 -3.28 -1.18 0.24
N LEU A 120 -3.53 -0.83 1.50
CA LEU A 120 -3.10 0.45 2.08
C LEU A 120 -1.75 0.25 2.74
N LEU A 121 -0.77 1.07 2.38
CA LEU A 121 0.57 1.09 2.96
C LEU A 121 0.86 2.47 3.54
N ALA A 122 1.51 2.50 4.69
CA ALA A 122 2.07 3.71 5.27
C ALA A 122 3.47 3.46 5.80
N GLY A 123 4.36 4.45 5.73
CA GLY A 123 5.76 4.27 6.08
C GLY A 123 6.54 5.53 6.43
N TYR A 124 7.76 5.28 6.90
CA TYR A 124 8.74 6.27 7.35
C TYR A 124 10.03 6.17 6.53
N ARG A 125 10.77 7.26 6.47
CA ARG A 125 12.05 7.44 5.75
C ARG A 125 13.19 7.78 6.68
N ASP A 126 12.90 8.34 7.85
CA ASP A 126 13.92 8.91 8.74
C ASP A 126 14.83 7.87 9.44
N GLY A 127 14.52 6.58 9.32
CA GLY A 127 15.27 5.49 9.97
C GLY A 127 15.17 5.49 11.50
N LYS A 128 14.40 6.39 12.11
CA LYS A 128 14.20 6.51 13.56
C LYS A 128 12.85 5.94 13.97
N ARG A 129 11.80 6.32 13.24
CA ARG A 129 10.45 5.84 13.49
C ARG A 129 10.28 4.43 12.94
N GLN A 130 9.59 3.63 13.73
CA GLN A 130 9.35 2.22 13.46
C GLN A 130 7.85 1.97 13.39
N VAL A 131 7.50 1.00 12.57
CA VAL A 131 6.17 0.42 12.51
C VAL A 131 6.09 -0.81 13.39
N SER A 132 4.90 -1.06 13.90
CA SER A 132 4.61 -2.21 14.75
C SER A 132 3.19 -2.72 14.50
N GLN A 133 2.73 -3.62 15.36
CA GLN A 133 1.34 -4.05 15.33
C GLN A 133 0.36 -2.91 15.68
N GLU A 134 0.78 -1.92 16.48
CA GLU A 134 0.02 -0.69 16.73
C GLU A 134 -0.19 0.11 15.45
N SER A 135 0.85 0.25 14.60
CA SER A 135 0.73 0.91 13.30
C SER A 135 -0.30 0.20 12.40
N VAL A 136 -0.32 -1.13 12.41
CA VAL A 136 -1.34 -1.92 11.69
C VAL A 136 -2.75 -1.63 12.23
N LYS A 137 -2.94 -1.64 13.55
CA LYS A 137 -4.22 -1.34 14.19
C LYS A 137 -4.68 0.09 13.87
N GLN A 138 -3.76 1.05 13.90
CA GLN A 138 -4.03 2.44 13.54
C GLN A 138 -4.55 2.54 12.10
N LEU A 139 -3.90 1.89 11.13
CA LEU A 139 -4.36 1.86 9.75
C LEU A 139 -5.74 1.21 9.60
N GLN A 140 -6.01 0.12 10.33
CA GLN A 140 -7.32 -0.54 10.32
C GLN A 140 -8.42 0.36 10.88
N GLY A 141 -8.11 1.21 11.87
CA GLY A 141 -9.03 2.19 12.43
C GLY A 141 -9.48 3.27 11.43
N PHE A 142 -8.76 3.48 10.32
CA PHE A 142 -9.17 4.42 9.27
C PHE A 142 -10.13 3.82 8.24
N ILE A 143 -10.38 2.51 8.24
CA ILE A 143 -11.25 1.84 7.26
C ILE A 143 -12.67 1.65 7.79
N HIS A 144 -12.84 1.74 9.11
CA HIS A 144 -14.13 1.65 9.82
C HIS A 144 -14.65 3.05 10.14
#